data_AF-K8DVY2-F1
#
_entry.id   AF-K8DVY2-F1
#
_cell.length_a   1.000
_cell.length_b   1.000
_cell.length_c   1.000
_cell.angle_alpha   90.00
_cell.angle_beta   90.00
_cell.angle_gamma   90.00
#
_symmetry.space_group_name_H-M   'P 1'
#
loop_
_entity.id
_entity.type
_entity.pdbx_description
1 polymer ?
#
loop_
_entity_poly.entity_id
_entity_poly.type
_entity_poly.pdbx_seq_one_letter_code
_entity_poly.pdbx_strand_id
1 'polypeptide(L)' 'MAVTGQVKWFNNEKGFGFIEVPGENDVSVHFSAIETDG' A
#
# COMPACT_ATOMS: atom_id res chain seq x y z
N MET A 1 2.13 -10.42 12.15
CA MET A 1 0.69 -10.40 11.86
C MET A 1 0.52 -9.63 10.57
N ALA A 2 -0.05 -10.24 9.53
CA ALA A 2 -0.30 -9.55 8.26
C ALA A 2 -1.72 -9.00 8.28
N VAL A 3 -1.89 -7.74 7.91
CA VAL A 3 -3.18 -7.08 7.75
C VAL A 3 -3.48 -7.00 6.26
N THR A 4 -4.73 -7.24 5.88
CA THR A 4 -5.17 -7.13 4.49
C THR A 4 -5.99 -5.85 4.34
N GLY A 5 -5.59 -4.99 3.42
CA GLY A 5 -6.30 -3.76 3.07
C GLY A 5 -6.49 -3.64 1.56
N GLN A 6 -7.21 -2.62 1.12
CA GLN A 6 -7.37 -2.29 -0.29
C GLN A 6 -6.55 -1.07 -0.66
N VAL A 7 -5.96 -1.08 -1.86
CA VAL A 7 -5.24 0.09 -2.37
C VAL A 7 -6.24 1.20 -2.61
N LYS A 8 -6.18 2.25 -1.79
CA LYS A 8 -7.04 3.42 -1.90
C LYS A 8 -6.67 4.23 -3.13
N TRP A 9 -5.36 4.45 -3.29
CA TRP A 9 -4.76 5.03 -4.48
C TRP A 9 -3.25 4.78 -4.47
N PHE A 10 -2.65 4.70 -5.65
CA PHE A 10 -1.21 4.55 -5.79
C PHE A 10 -0.72 5.32 -7.01
N ASN A 11 0.38 6.04 -6.86
CA ASN A 11 1.01 6.77 -7.95
C ASN A 11 2.28 6.02 -8.40
N ASN A 12 2.20 5.38 -9.57
CA ASN A 12 3.31 4.63 -10.15
C ASN A 12 4.51 5.51 -10.52
N GLU A 13 4.28 6.75 -10.97
CA GLU A 13 5.36 7.66 -11.38
C GLU A 13 6.19 8.12 -10.17
N LYS A 14 5.53 8.37 -9.04
CA LYS A 14 6.19 8.78 -7.80
C LYS A 14 6.60 7.60 -6.91
N GLY A 15 6.05 6.41 -7.13
CA GLY A 15 6.37 5.20 -6.38
C GLY A 15 5.81 5.16 -4.96
N PHE A 16 4.69 5.85 -4.68
CA PHE A 16 4.05 5.80 -3.36
C PHE A 16 2.53 5.85 -3.46
N GLY A 17 1.86 5.41 -2.41
CA GLY A 17 0.40 5.42 -2.30
C GLY A 17 -0.08 5.17 -0.88
N PHE A 18 -1.38 4.91 -0.77
CA PHE A 18 -2.04 4.59 0.49
C PHE A 18 -2.95 3.37 0.35
N ILE A 19 -2.99 2.58 1.41
CA ILE A 19 -3.83 1.41 1.56
C ILE A 19 -4.83 1.71 2.67
N GLU A 20 -6.11 1.52 2.36
CA GLU A 20 -7.17 1.57 3.35
C GLU A 20 -7.28 0.22 4.03
N VAL A 21 -7.19 0.22 5.37
CA VAL A 21 -7.33 -0.99 6.18
C VAL A 21 -8.62 -0.87 7.01
N PRO A 22 -9.54 -1.84 6.90
CA PRO A 22 -10.79 -1.79 7.65
C PRO A 22 -10.51 -1.90 9.16
N GLY A 23 -10.88 -0.86 9.90
CA GLY A 23 -10.70 -0.80 11.36
C GLY A 23 -9.39 -0.16 11.83
N GLU A 24 -8.55 0.31 10.90
CA GLU A 24 -7.33 1.07 11.19
C GLU A 24 -7.27 2.37 10.38
N ASN A 25 -6.23 3.18 10.61
CA ASN A 25 -5.98 4.37 9.80
C ASN A 25 -5.37 3.99 8.45
N ASP A 26 -5.46 4.91 7.48
CA ASP A 26 -4.82 4.77 6.18
C ASP A 26 -3.30 4.55 6.35
N VAL A 27 -2.78 3.48 5.73
CA VAL A 27 -1.37 3.10 5.79
C VAL A 27 -0.67 3.56 4.53
N SER A 28 0.44 4.29 4.65
CA SER A 28 1.25 4.67 3.48
C SER A 28 2.10 3.50 3.01
N VAL A 29 2.20 3.34 1.69
CA VAL A 29 3.03 2.34 1.03
C VAL A 29 3.99 3.01 0.06
N HIS A 30 5.24 2.56 0.08
CA HIS A 30 6.27 2.95 -0.89
C HIS A 30 6.62 1.75 -1.76
N PHE A 31 6.91 1.98 -3.04
CA PHE A 31 7.18 0.92 -4.01
C PHE A 31 8.30 -0.04 -3.57
N SER A 32 9.27 0.47 -2.79
CA SER A 32 10.36 -0.33 -2.23
C SER A 32 9.91 -1.44 -1.30
N ALA A 33 8.69 -1.36 -0.76
CA ALA A 33 8.10 -2.36 0.11
C ALA A 33 7.16 -3.32 -0.65
N ILE A 34 6.97 -3.14 -1.96
CA ILE A 34 6.16 -4.02 -2.79
C ILE A 34 7.05 -5.15 -3.29
N GLU A 35 6.85 -6.36 -2.76
CA GLU A 35 7.48 -7.57 -3.29
C GLU A 35 6.79 -7.95 -4.60
N THR A 36 7.47 -7.72 -5.72
CA THR A 36 7.09 -8.26 -7.03
C THR A 36 7.90 -9.54 -7.24
N ASP A 37 7.21 -10.66 -7.46
CA ASP A 37 7.82 -11.84 -8.04
C ASP A 37 8.09 -11.51 -9.51
N GLY A 38 9.37 -11.31 -9.85
CA GLY A 38 9.82 -10.90 -11.19
C GLY A 38 9.82 -12.04 -12.18
#